data_AF-A0A8T5BHY6-F1
#
_entry.id   AF-A0A8T5BHY6-F1
#
_cell.length_a   1.000
_cell.length_b   1.000
_cell.length_c   1.000
_cell.angle_alpha   90.00
_cell.angle_beta   90.00
_cell.angle_gamma   90.00
#
_symmetry.space_group_name_H-M   'P 1'
#
loop_
_entity.id
_entity.type
_entity.pdbx_description
1 polymer ?
#
loop_
_entity_poly.entity_id
_entity_poly.type
_entity_poly.pdbx_seq_one_letter_code
_entity_poly.pdbx_strand_id
1 'polypeptide(L)'
;MNRTVNSRLRVWYMKKETVEHLRMLSKVFKFIILPMVILYGFALFYYFGENPINSLVWNVLIFLYSNFLPDLPSAYINRKNKGEIEPIKWHKKYALLLFAPVFIWLLFSGVFLRWRTTETFHNFRSLTVYSLFLIGLGFVIFGNFPLSIGNLPKILSLSLFGSLGYLTHLKVDGVW
;
A
#
# COMPACT_ATOMS: atom_id res chain seq x y z
N MET A 1 20.85 31.05 5.56
CA MET A 1 19.64 30.39 6.09
C MET A 1 20.06 29.24 7.03
N ASN A 2 19.64 29.24 8.29
CA ASN A 2 20.18 28.36 9.34
C ASN A 2 19.71 26.89 9.15
N ARG A 3 20.64 25.92 9.13
CA ARG A 3 20.35 24.48 8.91
C ARG A 3 19.36 23.93 9.94
N THR A 4 19.42 24.40 11.18
CA THR A 4 18.56 23.98 12.29
C THR A 4 17.10 24.44 12.12
N VAL A 5 16.89 25.61 11.51
CA VAL A 5 15.54 26.11 11.22
C VAL A 5 14.92 25.28 10.09
N ASN A 6 15.71 24.96 9.06
CA ASN A 6 15.26 24.15 7.93
C ASN A 6 14.92 22.69 8.34
N SER A 7 15.69 22.08 9.25
CA SER A 7 15.39 20.74 9.75
C SER A 7 14.11 20.71 10.60
N ARG A 8 13.91 21.69 11.48
CA ARG A 8 12.69 21.81 12.30
C ARG A 8 11.44 22.01 11.45
N LEU A 9 11.51 22.88 10.44
CA LEU A 9 10.41 23.10 9.49
C LEU A 9 10.06 21.82 8.71
N ARG A 10 11.08 21.05 8.28
CA ARG A 10 10.85 19.78 7.58
C ARG A 10 10.17 18.74 8.47
N VAL A 11 10.62 18.58 9.71
CA VAL A 11 9.98 17.65 10.68
C VAL A 11 8.55 18.08 10.97
N TRP A 12 8.31 19.39 11.13
CA TRP A 12 6.96 19.91 11.32
C TRP A 12 6.04 19.61 10.14
N TYR A 13 6.53 19.82 8.91
CA TYR A 13 5.79 19.51 7.68
C TYR A 13 5.45 18.01 7.60
N MET A 14 6.44 17.12 7.81
CA MET A 14 6.21 15.67 7.83
C MET A 14 5.18 15.26 8.89
N LYS A 15 5.21 15.88 10.07
CA LYS A 15 4.22 15.62 11.12
C LYS A 15 2.82 16.03 10.68
N LYS A 16 2.69 17.19 10.04
CA LYS A 16 1.41 17.67 9.51
C LYS A 16 0.84 16.73 8.45
N GLU A 17 1.66 16.36 7.47
CA GLU A 17 1.33 15.40 6.40
C GLU A 17 0.88 14.06 6.99
N THR A 18 1.65 13.48 7.91
CA THR A 18 1.29 12.22 8.59
C THR A 18 -0.04 12.31 9.32
N VAL A 19 -0.33 13.44 9.99
CA VAL A 19 -1.60 13.66 10.69
C VAL A 19 -2.77 13.74 9.70
N GLU A 20 -2.58 14.35 8.54
CA GLU A 20 -3.59 14.40 7.48
C GLU A 20 -3.88 12.99 6.93
N HIS A 21 -2.85 12.20 6.64
CA HIS A 21 -3.01 10.80 6.26
C HIS A 21 -3.74 9.99 7.32
N LEU A 22 -3.35 10.09 8.60
CA LEU A 22 -4.00 9.36 9.69
C LEU A 22 -5.46 9.79 9.90
N ARG A 23 -5.77 11.09 9.77
CA ARG A 23 -7.13 11.59 9.90
C ARG A 23 -8.02 11.06 8.78
N MET A 24 -7.54 11.09 7.54
CA MET A 24 -8.29 10.58 6.40
C MET A 24 -8.43 9.06 6.46
N LEU A 25 -7.35 8.36 6.80
CA LEU A 25 -7.33 6.91 7.04
C LEU A 25 -8.36 6.53 8.11
N SER A 26 -8.40 7.23 9.25
CA SER A 26 -9.37 7.00 10.32
C SER A 26 -10.82 7.20 9.84
N LYS A 27 -11.06 8.24 9.04
CA LYS A 27 -12.39 8.51 8.46
C LYS A 27 -12.81 7.39 7.50
N VAL A 28 -11.97 7.03 6.54
CA VAL A 28 -12.24 5.94 5.59
C VAL A 28 -12.39 4.62 6.31
N PHE A 29 -11.56 4.36 7.31
CA PHE A 29 -11.64 3.13 8.09
C PHE A 29 -13.00 2.99 8.79
N LYS A 30 -13.45 4.02 9.50
CA LYS A 30 -14.71 3.99 10.25
C LYS A 30 -15.94 3.92 9.35
N PHE A 31 -15.97 4.67 8.26
CA PHE A 31 -17.18 4.85 7.45
C PHE A 31 -17.25 3.93 6.23
N ILE A 32 -16.13 3.35 5.79
CA ILE A 32 -16.09 2.51 4.59
C ILE A 32 -15.57 1.11 4.94
N ILE A 33 -14.37 1.02 5.49
CA ILE A 33 -13.71 -0.27 5.72
C ILE A 33 -14.43 -1.10 6.78
N LEU A 34 -14.79 -0.51 7.92
CA LEU A 34 -15.45 -1.23 9.01
C LEU A 34 -16.82 -1.79 8.58
N PRO A 35 -17.73 -1.03 7.95
CA PRO A 35 -18.94 -1.60 7.35
C PRO A 35 -18.66 -2.69 6.33
N MET A 36 -17.66 -2.49 5.47
CA MET A 36 -17.31 -3.46 4.43
C MET A 36 -16.78 -4.78 5.00
N VAL A 37 -15.96 -4.73 6.05
CA VAL A 37 -15.49 -5.90 6.83
C VAL A 37 -16.66 -6.68 7.40
N ILE A 38 -17.62 -5.99 8.03
CA ILE A 38 -18.79 -6.63 8.65
C ILE A 38 -19.65 -7.30 7.57
N LEU A 39 -19.99 -6.58 6.49
CA LEU A 39 -20.82 -7.10 5.40
C LEU A 39 -20.15 -8.27 4.69
N TYR A 40 -18.85 -8.15 4.36
CA TYR A 40 -18.08 -9.21 3.72
C TYR A 40 -17.95 -10.45 4.62
N GLY A 41 -17.65 -10.24 5.91
CA GLY A 41 -17.54 -11.33 6.88
C GLY A 41 -18.85 -12.09 7.04
N PHE A 42 -19.97 -11.36 7.16
CA PHE A 42 -21.30 -11.94 7.21
C PHE A 42 -21.65 -12.72 5.93
N ALA A 43 -21.35 -12.14 4.76
CA ALA A 43 -21.61 -12.79 3.49
C ALA A 43 -20.84 -14.11 3.34
N LEU A 44 -19.56 -14.13 3.72
CA LEU A 44 -18.76 -15.36 3.67
C LEU A 44 -19.27 -16.44 4.62
N PHE A 45 -19.59 -16.05 5.85
CA PHE A 45 -20.08 -16.99 6.86
C PHE A 45 -21.47 -17.55 6.49
N TYR A 46 -22.40 -16.68 6.09
CA TYR A 46 -23.79 -17.06 5.82
C TYR A 46 -23.97 -17.82 4.50
N TYR A 47 -23.38 -17.34 3.41
CA TYR A 47 -23.60 -17.95 2.08
C TYR A 47 -22.67 -19.12 1.78
N PHE A 48 -21.45 -19.12 2.34
CA PHE A 48 -20.44 -20.12 2.02
C PHE A 48 -20.06 -21.01 3.21
N GLY A 49 -20.53 -20.71 4.43
CA GLY A 49 -20.18 -21.49 5.63
C GLY A 49 -18.70 -21.43 5.99
N GLU A 50 -17.95 -20.49 5.41
CA GLU A 50 -16.51 -20.40 5.59
C GLU A 50 -16.16 -19.47 6.75
N ASN A 51 -15.10 -19.80 7.49
CA ASN A 51 -14.56 -18.90 8.51
C ASN A 51 -13.86 -17.70 7.82
N PRO A 52 -14.36 -16.45 8.01
CA PRO A 52 -13.81 -15.28 7.33
C PRO A 52 -12.68 -14.62 8.11
N ILE A 53 -12.39 -15.02 9.35
CA ILE A 53 -11.49 -14.30 10.25
C ILE A 53 -10.11 -14.11 9.62
N ASN A 54 -9.55 -15.16 9.01
CA ASN A 54 -8.25 -15.08 8.36
C ASN A 54 -8.25 -14.04 7.22
N SER A 55 -9.21 -14.11 6.30
CA SER A 55 -9.27 -13.16 5.18
C SER A 55 -9.56 -11.74 5.65
N LEU A 56 -10.38 -11.55 6.69
CA LEU A 56 -10.64 -10.24 7.30
C LEU A 56 -9.38 -9.58 7.86
N VAL A 57 -8.57 -10.34 8.61
CA VAL A 57 -7.31 -9.83 9.17
C VAL A 57 -6.37 -9.41 8.05
N TRP A 58 -6.20 -10.25 7.02
CA TRP A 58 -5.39 -9.92 5.85
C TRP A 58 -5.89 -8.68 5.10
N ASN A 59 -7.19 -8.56 4.89
CA ASN A 59 -7.81 -7.41 4.22
C ASN A 59 -7.54 -6.10 4.97
N VAL A 60 -7.67 -6.09 6.30
CA VAL A 60 -7.39 -4.90 7.12
C VAL A 60 -5.91 -4.54 7.12
N LEU A 61 -5.03 -5.55 7.26
CA LEU A 61 -3.58 -5.34 7.21
C LEU A 61 -3.15 -4.76 5.86
N ILE A 62 -3.65 -5.34 4.76
CA ILE A 62 -3.36 -4.86 3.41
C ILE A 62 -3.93 -3.46 3.18
N PHE A 63 -5.12 -3.15 3.67
CA PHE A 63 -5.67 -1.79 3.59
C PHE A 63 -4.74 -0.76 4.26
N LEU A 64 -4.34 -1.02 5.52
CA LEU A 64 -3.47 -0.12 6.28
C LEU A 64 -2.11 0.04 5.58
N TYR A 65 -1.52 -1.08 5.17
CA TYR A 65 -0.24 -1.10 4.48
C TYR A 65 -0.29 -0.33 3.15
N SER A 66 -1.33 -0.54 2.35
CA SER A 66 -1.49 0.10 1.04
C SER A 66 -1.65 1.61 1.13
N ASN A 67 -2.13 2.12 2.26
CA ASN A 67 -2.22 3.56 2.51
C ASN A 67 -0.86 4.23 2.75
N PHE A 68 0.22 3.49 3.03
CA PHE A 68 1.57 4.05 3.18
C PHE A 68 2.51 3.64 2.05
N LEU A 69 2.05 2.72 1.18
CA LEU A 69 2.84 2.17 0.10
C LEU A 69 3.32 3.23 -0.92
N PRO A 70 2.51 4.23 -1.32
CA PRO A 70 2.95 5.21 -2.32
C PRO A 70 4.15 6.05 -1.87
N ASP A 71 4.32 6.24 -0.56
CA ASP A 71 5.41 7.03 0.02
C ASP A 71 6.72 6.28 0.17
N LEU A 72 6.71 4.95 0.02
CA LEU A 72 7.87 4.12 0.25
C LEU A 72 9.11 4.48 -0.59
N PRO A 73 8.98 4.88 -1.87
CA PRO A 73 10.12 5.35 -2.67
C PRO A 73 10.84 6.54 -2.07
N SER A 74 10.21 7.34 -1.19
CA SER A 74 10.84 8.52 -0.60
C SER A 74 12.17 8.21 0.12
N ALA A 75 12.30 7.00 0.69
CA ALA A 75 13.55 6.51 1.28
C ALA A 75 14.66 6.23 0.24
N TYR A 76 14.28 5.93 -1.00
CA TYR A 76 15.15 5.62 -2.13
C TYR A 76 15.30 6.78 -3.13
N ILE A 77 14.52 7.86 -3.00
CA ILE A 77 14.59 9.05 -3.85
C ILE A 77 15.72 9.97 -3.35
N ASN A 78 16.79 10.09 -4.14
CA ASN A 78 17.85 11.07 -3.87
C ASN A 78 17.47 12.46 -4.45
N ARG A 79 16.85 13.30 -3.63
CA ARG A 79 16.42 14.67 -4.05
C ARG A 79 17.58 15.65 -4.31
N LYS A 80 18.84 15.32 -3.98
CA LYS A 80 19.98 16.25 -4.07
C LYS A 80 20.73 16.24 -5.41
N ASN A 81 20.67 15.17 -6.20
CA ASN A 81 21.43 15.06 -7.45
C ASN A 81 20.48 14.80 -8.62
N LYS A 82 19.78 15.84 -9.10
CA LYS A 82 18.89 15.76 -10.27
C LYS A 82 19.64 15.59 -11.60
N GLY A 83 20.97 15.75 -11.63
CA GLY A 83 21.74 15.89 -12.88
C GLY A 83 22.35 14.62 -13.48
N GLU A 84 22.59 13.56 -12.71
CA GLU A 84 23.38 12.39 -13.17
C GLU A 84 22.87 11.07 -12.58
N ILE A 85 21.63 10.70 -12.89
CA ILE A 85 21.09 9.41 -12.45
C ILE A 85 20.47 8.72 -13.66
N GLU A 86 21.06 7.59 -14.07
CA GLU A 86 20.44 6.71 -15.05
C GLU A 86 19.02 6.34 -14.59
N PRO A 87 18.01 6.46 -15.46
CA PRO A 87 16.65 6.11 -15.12
C PRO A 87 16.57 4.64 -14.70
N ILE A 88 15.95 4.38 -13.56
CA ILE A 88 15.76 3.02 -13.07
C ILE A 88 14.94 2.22 -14.09
N LYS A 89 15.37 1.00 -14.40
CA LYS A 89 14.61 0.11 -15.29
C LYS A 89 13.21 -0.12 -14.68
N TRP A 90 12.18 -0.12 -15.53
CA TRP A 90 10.77 -0.22 -15.12
C TRP A 90 10.48 -1.40 -14.18
N HIS A 91 11.14 -2.55 -14.37
CA HIS A 91 10.94 -3.73 -13.52
C HIS A 91 11.45 -3.52 -12.09
N LYS A 92 12.53 -2.76 -11.89
CA LYS A 92 13.04 -2.43 -10.55
C LYS A 92 12.11 -1.44 -9.84
N LYS A 93 11.50 -0.51 -10.59
CA LYS A 93 10.46 0.38 -10.07
C LYS A 93 9.30 -0.43 -9.51
N TYR A 94 8.72 -1.34 -10.31
CA TYR A 94 7.59 -2.13 -9.81
C TYR A 94 8.01 -3.17 -8.78
N ALA A 95 9.24 -3.68 -8.80
CA ALA A 95 9.74 -4.51 -7.70
C ALA A 95 9.67 -3.76 -6.37
N LEU A 96 10.13 -2.50 -6.31
CA LEU A 96 10.04 -1.66 -5.10
C LEU A 96 8.60 -1.50 -4.60
N LEU A 97 7.62 -1.42 -5.50
CA LEU A 97 6.21 -1.34 -5.15
C LEU A 97 5.66 -2.68 -4.62
N LEU A 98 5.90 -3.76 -5.36
CA LEU A 98 5.25 -5.05 -5.11
C LEU A 98 5.90 -5.82 -3.95
N PHE A 99 7.21 -5.68 -3.76
CA PHE A 99 7.98 -6.34 -2.70
C PHE A 99 8.51 -5.35 -1.67
N ALA A 100 7.84 -4.22 -1.55
CA ALA A 100 8.08 -3.19 -0.57
C ALA A 100 8.39 -3.70 0.86
N PRO A 101 7.71 -4.72 1.43
CA PRO A 101 8.04 -5.22 2.77
C PRO A 101 9.44 -5.82 2.85
N VAL A 102 9.87 -6.52 1.79
CA VAL A 102 11.23 -7.08 1.68
C VAL A 102 12.25 -5.94 1.61
N PHE A 103 11.97 -4.90 0.82
CA PHE A 103 12.85 -3.74 0.71
C PHE A 103 12.93 -2.91 1.98
N ILE A 104 11.84 -2.79 2.74
CA ILE A 104 11.83 -2.17 4.07
C ILE A 104 12.72 -2.98 5.02
N TRP A 105 12.54 -4.30 5.03
CA TRP A 105 13.34 -5.19 5.86
C TRP A 105 14.84 -5.11 5.52
N LEU A 106 15.19 -5.05 4.24
CA LEU A 106 16.58 -4.86 3.80
C LEU A 106 17.16 -3.53 4.31
N LEU A 107 16.40 -2.42 4.26
CA LEU A 107 16.83 -1.14 4.82
C LEU A 107 17.11 -1.23 6.32
N PHE A 108 16.21 -1.85 7.09
CA PHE A 108 16.41 -2.04 8.53
C PHE A 108 17.57 -2.99 8.84
N SER A 109 17.88 -3.90 7.93
CA SER A 109 19.04 -4.81 8.02
C SER A 109 20.36 -4.15 7.58
N GLY A 110 20.35 -2.87 7.23
CA GLY A 110 21.54 -2.14 6.77
C GLY A 110 21.94 -2.42 5.31
N VAL A 111 21.12 -3.16 4.57
CA VAL A 111 21.36 -3.45 3.15
C VAL A 111 20.74 -2.35 2.29
N PHE A 112 21.59 -1.40 1.88
CA PHE A 112 21.17 -0.30 1.02
C PHE A 112 21.31 -0.67 -0.46
N LEU A 113 20.18 -0.91 -1.12
CA LEU A 113 20.15 -1.00 -2.57
C LEU A 113 20.47 0.39 -3.14
N ARG A 114 21.52 0.50 -3.96
CA ARG A 114 21.89 1.74 -4.68
C ARG A 114 20.91 2.06 -5.83
N TRP A 115 19.64 1.69 -5.68
CA TRP A 115 18.59 1.97 -6.65
C TRP A 115 18.13 3.41 -6.43
N ARG A 116 18.14 4.19 -7.50
CA ARG A 116 17.73 5.59 -7.48
C ARG A 116 16.54 5.74 -8.42
N THR A 117 15.42 6.23 -7.92
CA THR A 117 14.23 6.52 -8.75
C THR A 117 13.90 8.01 -8.66
N THR A 118 13.50 8.58 -9.80
CA THR A 118 12.86 9.90 -9.89
C THR A 118 11.35 9.79 -9.96
N GLU A 119 10.83 8.58 -10.22
CA GLU A 119 9.41 8.31 -10.41
C GLU A 119 8.73 8.03 -9.07
N THR A 120 7.49 8.52 -8.94
CA THR A 120 6.62 8.31 -7.78
C THR A 120 5.57 7.23 -8.06
N PHE A 121 4.97 6.71 -6.99
CA PHE A 121 3.86 5.77 -7.05
C PHE A 121 2.49 6.48 -6.95
N HIS A 122 2.47 7.81 -6.85
CA HIS A 122 1.25 8.60 -6.71
C HIS A 122 0.46 8.74 -8.03
N ASN A 123 0.07 7.60 -8.62
CA ASN A 123 -0.67 7.54 -9.89
C ASN A 123 -1.51 6.26 -10.00
N PHE A 124 -2.56 6.34 -10.82
CA PHE A 124 -3.46 5.21 -11.09
C PHE A 124 -2.79 4.03 -11.80
N ARG A 125 -1.74 4.26 -12.60
CA ARG A 125 -1.00 3.16 -13.25
C ARG A 125 -0.34 2.24 -12.22
N SER A 126 0.26 2.82 -11.18
CA SER A 126 0.89 2.07 -10.10
C SER A 126 -0.16 1.35 -9.25
N LEU A 127 -1.30 2.00 -9.00
CA LEU A 127 -2.48 1.36 -8.40
C LEU A 127 -2.90 0.12 -9.20
N THR A 128 -3.14 0.22 -10.51
CA THR A 128 -3.57 -0.94 -11.33
C THR A 128 -2.59 -2.10 -11.24
N VAL A 129 -1.27 -1.83 -11.36
CA VAL A 129 -0.24 -2.87 -11.27
C VAL A 129 -0.24 -3.53 -9.89
N TYR A 130 -0.39 -2.73 -8.83
CA TYR A 130 -0.49 -3.22 -7.46
C TYR A 130 -1.76 -4.05 -7.22
N SER A 131 -2.91 -3.60 -7.71
CA SER A 131 -4.18 -4.32 -7.60
C SER A 131 -4.11 -5.68 -8.29
N LEU A 132 -3.51 -5.78 -9.48
CA LEU A 132 -3.32 -7.05 -10.18
C LEU A 132 -2.38 -7.98 -9.40
N PHE A 133 -1.31 -7.43 -8.84
CA PHE A 133 -0.41 -8.20 -7.98
C PHE A 133 -1.14 -8.75 -6.75
N LEU A 134 -2.00 -7.96 -6.10
CA LEU A 134 -2.80 -8.42 -4.97
C LEU A 134 -3.82 -9.49 -5.33
N ILE A 135 -4.33 -9.52 -6.58
CA ILE A 135 -5.16 -10.64 -7.05
C ILE A 135 -4.30 -11.92 -7.09
N GLY A 136 -3.10 -11.85 -7.69
CA GLY A 136 -2.18 -12.98 -7.71
C GLY A 136 -1.77 -13.45 -6.31
N LEU A 137 -1.50 -12.51 -5.40
CA LEU A 137 -1.18 -12.81 -4.01
C LEU A 137 -2.38 -13.43 -3.27
N GLY A 138 -3.59 -12.89 -3.48
CA GLY A 138 -4.82 -13.45 -2.95
C GLY A 138 -5.06 -14.88 -3.42
N PHE A 139 -4.75 -15.17 -4.68
CA PHE A 139 -4.79 -16.51 -5.24
C PHE A 139 -3.79 -17.45 -4.54
N VAL A 140 -2.56 -17.00 -4.28
CA VAL A 140 -1.57 -17.82 -3.56
C VAL A 140 -1.98 -18.07 -2.10
N ILE A 141 -2.56 -17.08 -1.42
CA ILE A 141 -2.92 -17.18 0.01
C ILE A 141 -4.23 -17.95 0.23
N PHE A 142 -5.23 -17.75 -0.63
CA PHE A 142 -6.60 -18.26 -0.43
C PHE A 142 -7.06 -19.25 -1.51
N GLY A 143 -6.29 -19.44 -2.58
CA GLY A 143 -6.58 -20.41 -3.63
C GLY A 143 -6.26 -21.82 -3.17
N ASN A 144 -7.24 -22.47 -2.53
CA ASN A 144 -7.18 -23.91 -2.31
C ASN A 144 -7.61 -24.63 -3.59
N PHE A 145 -6.88 -25.67 -3.99
CA PHE A 145 -7.22 -26.50 -5.14
C PHE A 145 -7.93 -27.79 -4.70
N PRO A 146 -9.05 -28.20 -5.35
CA PRO A 146 -9.73 -27.47 -6.42
C PRO A 146 -10.39 -26.17 -5.92
N LEU A 147 -10.39 -25.14 -6.77
CA LEU A 147 -10.96 -23.84 -6.44
C LEU A 147 -12.46 -23.96 -6.15
N SER A 148 -12.84 -23.61 -4.92
CA SER A 148 -14.23 -23.41 -4.53
C SER A 148 -14.70 -22.01 -4.92
N ILE A 149 -16.00 -21.86 -5.20
CA ILE A 149 -16.63 -20.55 -5.40
C ILE A 149 -16.49 -19.65 -4.16
N GLY A 150 -16.41 -20.23 -2.96
CA GLY A 150 -16.17 -19.51 -1.71
C GLY A 150 -14.74 -18.94 -1.57
N ASN A 151 -13.78 -19.47 -2.34
CA ASN A 151 -12.42 -18.91 -2.40
C ASN A 151 -12.38 -17.58 -3.17
N LEU A 152 -13.26 -17.39 -4.17
CA LEU A 152 -13.23 -16.21 -5.05
C LEU A 152 -13.39 -14.88 -4.28
N PRO A 153 -14.36 -14.72 -3.37
CA PRO A 153 -14.47 -13.50 -2.57
C PRO A 153 -13.22 -13.21 -1.74
N LYS A 154 -12.52 -14.23 -1.23
CA LYS A 154 -11.28 -14.08 -0.45
C LYS A 154 -10.11 -13.62 -1.31
N ILE A 155 -9.98 -14.19 -2.49
CA ILE A 155 -8.94 -13.82 -3.46
C ILE A 155 -9.12 -12.36 -3.89
N LEU A 156 -10.36 -11.98 -4.26
CA LEU A 156 -10.67 -10.65 -4.77
C LEU A 156 -10.68 -9.58 -3.69
N SER A 157 -11.06 -9.93 -2.45
CA SER A 157 -11.12 -8.95 -1.35
C SER A 157 -9.75 -8.33 -1.08
N LEU A 158 -8.66 -9.10 -1.21
CA LEU A 158 -7.31 -8.59 -0.97
C LEU A 158 -6.99 -7.39 -1.87
N SER A 159 -7.32 -7.52 -3.17
CA SER A 159 -7.15 -6.44 -4.14
C SER A 159 -8.08 -5.25 -3.86
N LEU A 160 -9.34 -5.50 -3.49
CA LEU A 160 -10.30 -4.42 -3.18
C LEU A 160 -9.86 -3.58 -1.99
N PHE A 161 -9.51 -4.22 -0.87
CA PHE A 161 -9.08 -3.53 0.34
C PHE A 161 -7.74 -2.82 0.14
N GLY A 162 -6.78 -3.44 -0.56
CA GLY A 162 -5.52 -2.79 -0.89
C GLY A 162 -5.70 -1.57 -1.80
N SER A 163 -6.57 -1.68 -2.79
CA SER A 163 -6.90 -0.56 -3.68
C SER A 163 -7.56 0.59 -2.93
N LEU A 164 -8.45 0.32 -1.97
CA LEU A 164 -9.05 1.36 -1.12
C LEU A 164 -8.02 2.07 -0.25
N GLY A 165 -7.06 1.33 0.32
CA GLY A 165 -5.96 1.92 1.10
C GLY A 165 -5.12 2.86 0.24
N TYR A 166 -4.74 2.38 -0.96
CA TYR A 166 -3.98 3.16 -1.91
C TYR A 166 -4.74 4.40 -2.41
N LEU A 167 -6.02 4.26 -2.73
CA LEU A 167 -6.87 5.38 -3.15
C LEU A 167 -7.04 6.42 -2.04
N THR A 168 -7.09 5.97 -0.78
CA THR A 168 -7.12 6.87 0.39
C THR A 168 -5.86 7.71 0.44
N HIS A 169 -4.69 7.10 0.20
CA HIS A 169 -3.43 7.83 0.06
C HIS A 169 -3.49 8.86 -1.08
N LEU A 170 -3.85 8.43 -2.28
CA LEU A 170 -3.91 9.32 -3.46
C LEU A 170 -4.85 10.52 -3.26
N LYS A 171 -5.92 10.33 -2.48
CA LYS A 171 -6.88 11.39 -2.16
C LYS A 171 -6.30 12.43 -1.20
N VAL A 172 -5.50 12.01 -0.21
CA VAL A 172 -4.82 12.95 0.69
C VAL A 172 -3.82 13.80 -0.09
N ASP A 173 -3.15 13.19 -1.06
CA ASP A 173 -2.16 13.86 -1.91
C ASP A 173 -2.77 14.71 -3.05
N GLY A 174 -4.10 14.76 -3.15
CA GLY A 174 -4.81 15.56 -4.15
C GLY A 174 -4.62 15.07 -5.59
N VAL A 175 -4.27 13.79 -5.79
CA VAL A 175 -4.18 13.19 -7.13
C VAL A 175 -5.56 13.00 -7.76
N TRP A 176 -6.62 12.90 -6.94
CA TRP A 176 -8.02 12.82 -7.35
C TRP A 176 -8.97 13.32 -6.26
#